data_AF-A0A7V4LPX6-F1
#
_entry.id   AF-A0A7V4LPX6-F1
#
_cell.length_a   1.000
_cell.length_b   1.000
_cell.length_c   1.000
_cell.angle_alpha   90.00
_cell.angle_beta   90.00
_cell.angle_gamma   90.00
#
_symmetry.space_group_name_H-M   'P 1'
#
loop_
_entity.id
_entity.type
_entity.pdbx_description
1 polymer ?
#
loop_
_entity_poly.entity_id
_entity_poly.type
_entity_poly.pdbx_seq_one_letter_code
_entity_poly.pdbx_strand_id
1 'polypeptide(L)'
;MKNYPAFGIILFAFILSSCGGKSSQEGTVQGNLIAEEDTLHASPILYQIALPVDMIQIFEKAGIHYNKDILNPVSKADDYSQSGLAAINLGIYGIDLGYIKLFGDAQAAIKYFNA
;
A
#
# COMPACT_ATOMS: atom_id res chain seq x y z
N MET A 1 11.61 1.12 -60.59
CA MET A 1 12.22 1.93 -59.53
C MET A 1 11.34 3.16 -59.38
N LYS A 2 10.46 3.18 -58.37
CA LYS A 2 9.41 4.18 -58.21
C LYS A 2 9.56 4.76 -56.82
N ASN A 3 9.87 6.05 -56.77
CA ASN A 3 10.40 6.75 -55.62
C ASN A 3 9.21 7.22 -54.78
N TYR A 4 9.04 6.69 -53.56
CA TYR A 4 8.02 7.15 -52.61
C TYR A 4 8.66 7.86 -51.40
N PRO A 5 9.40 8.97 -51.57
CA PRO A 5 9.89 9.72 -50.42
C PRO A 5 8.76 10.48 -49.70
N ALA A 6 7.59 10.66 -50.33
CA ALA A 6 6.48 11.42 -49.76
C ALA A 6 5.56 10.62 -48.81
N PHE A 7 5.41 9.30 -49.01
CA PHE A 7 4.52 8.48 -48.17
C PHE A 7 5.15 8.16 -46.80
N GLY A 8 6.47 8.04 -46.73
CA GLY A 8 7.19 7.79 -45.47
C GLY A 8 7.20 8.97 -44.50
N ILE A 9 7.15 10.21 -45.02
CA ILE A 9 7.21 11.43 -44.19
C ILE A 9 5.89 11.68 -43.45
N ILE A 10 4.75 11.29 -44.04
CA ILE A 10 3.42 11.45 -43.40
C ILE A 10 3.22 10.42 -42.27
N LEU A 11 3.80 9.23 -42.37
CA LEU A 11 3.70 8.21 -41.33
C LEU A 11 4.59 8.51 -40.11
N PHE A 12 5.70 9.23 -40.30
CA PHE A 12 6.61 9.62 -39.21
C PHE A 12 6.10 10.80 -38.37
N ALA A 13 5.26 11.67 -38.95
CA ALA A 13 4.69 12.82 -38.25
C ALA A 13 3.66 12.46 -37.16
N PHE A 14 3.03 11.29 -37.24
CA PHE A 14 2.07 10.82 -36.23
C PHE A 14 2.72 10.32 -34.92
N ILE A 15 4.04 10.07 -34.94
CA ILE A 15 4.76 9.46 -33.80
C ILE A 15 5.28 10.54 -32.81
N LEU A 16 5.28 11.82 -33.21
CA LEU A 16 5.83 12.92 -32.39
C LEU A 16 4.79 13.68 -31.54
N SER A 17 3.50 13.33 -31.60
CA SER A 17 2.45 14.00 -30.79
C SER A 17 2.18 13.38 -29.42
N SER A 18 3.04 12.47 -28.94
CA SER A 18 2.87 11.86 -27.61
C SER A 18 4.13 11.98 -26.75
N CYS A 19 4.64 13.21 -26.57
CA CYS A 19 5.44 13.57 -25.40
C CYS A 19 5.53 15.10 -25.26
N GLY A 20 4.86 15.68 -24.26
CA GLY A 20 4.99 17.13 -23.97
C GLY A 20 3.85 17.74 -23.17
N GLY A 21 3.65 17.28 -21.93
CA GLY A 21 2.66 17.85 -21.00
C GLY A 21 3.07 17.69 -19.54
N LYS A 22 4.16 18.35 -19.12
CA LYS A 22 4.47 18.59 -17.71
C LYS A 22 4.32 20.09 -17.43
N SER A 23 3.15 20.49 -16.94
CA SER A 23 3.01 21.72 -16.17
C SER A 23 3.30 21.39 -14.72
N SER A 24 4.42 21.90 -14.20
CA SER A 24 4.68 21.97 -12.77
C SER A 24 3.69 22.98 -12.19
N GLN A 25 2.60 22.51 -11.59
CA GLN A 25 1.90 23.27 -10.56
C GLN A 25 2.60 22.94 -9.23
N GLU A 26 3.39 23.89 -8.74
CA GLU A 26 3.72 23.95 -7.32
C GLU A 26 2.41 24.16 -6.56
N GLY A 27 1.88 23.07 -6.00
CA GLY A 27 0.82 23.12 -5.02
C GLY A 27 1.41 23.54 -3.68
N THR A 28 1.34 24.83 -3.36
CA THR A 28 1.40 25.30 -1.97
C THR A 28 0.28 24.59 -1.21
N VAL A 29 0.64 23.65 -0.32
CA VAL A 29 -0.29 23.09 0.67
C VAL A 29 -0.57 24.18 1.69
N GLN A 30 -1.51 25.08 1.37
CA GLN A 30 -2.15 25.93 2.34
C GLN A 30 -3.44 25.21 2.75
N GLY A 31 -3.41 24.61 3.94
CA GLY A 31 -4.58 24.01 4.53
C GLY A 31 -5.68 25.06 4.66
N ASN A 32 -6.82 24.79 4.04
CA ASN A 32 -8.08 25.38 4.45
C ASN A 32 -9.13 24.27 4.48
N LEU A 33 -9.55 23.95 5.71
CA LEU A 33 -10.59 22.98 6.02
C LEU A 33 -11.97 23.62 5.82
N ILE A 34 -12.99 22.77 5.63
CA ILE A 34 -14.45 23.01 5.76
C ILE A 34 -15.10 23.56 4.48
N ALA A 35 -16.17 22.99 3.90
CA ALA A 35 -16.95 21.77 4.13
C ALA A 35 -17.75 21.49 2.84
N GLU A 36 -17.87 20.22 2.45
CA GLU A 36 -19.04 19.75 1.72
C GLU A 36 -19.63 18.61 2.56
N GLU A 37 -20.79 18.90 3.13
CA GLU A 37 -21.58 18.03 3.99
C GLU A 37 -22.23 16.94 3.12
N ASP A 38 -21.46 15.93 2.72
CA ASP A 38 -22.04 14.66 2.32
C ASP A 38 -22.35 13.89 3.60
N THR A 39 -23.64 13.75 3.88
CA THR A 39 -24.19 13.09 5.08
C THR A 39 -23.97 11.58 4.97
N LEU A 40 -22.71 11.17 5.05
CA LEU A 40 -22.33 9.83 5.44
C LEU A 40 -22.78 9.66 6.88
N HIS A 41 -23.98 9.12 7.06
CA HIS A 41 -24.41 8.43 8.28
C HIS A 41 -23.52 7.19 8.51
N ALA A 42 -22.21 7.38 8.53
CA ALA A 42 -21.27 6.47 9.15
C ALA A 42 -21.46 6.67 10.65
N SER A 43 -22.46 5.99 11.21
CA SER A 43 -22.45 5.67 12.63
C SER A 43 -21.02 5.18 12.91
N PRO A 44 -20.25 5.82 13.80
CA PRO A 44 -18.90 5.37 14.04
C PRO A 44 -19.04 3.98 14.64
N ILE A 45 -18.79 2.96 13.82
CA ILE A 45 -18.66 1.59 14.28
C ILE A 45 -17.31 1.59 14.99
N LEU A 46 -17.30 2.16 16.19
CA LEU A 46 -16.25 1.94 17.15
C LEU A 46 -16.49 0.51 17.63
N TYR A 47 -16.00 -0.45 16.84
CA TYR A 47 -15.66 -1.74 17.41
C TYR A 47 -14.90 -1.41 18.69
N GLN A 48 -15.35 -1.97 19.81
CA GLN A 48 -14.55 -1.98 21.04
C GLN A 48 -13.33 -2.85 20.72
N ILE A 49 -12.38 -2.28 20.00
CA ILE A 49 -11.05 -2.83 19.82
C ILE A 49 -10.52 -2.86 21.23
N ALA A 50 -10.49 -4.05 21.82
CA ALA A 50 -9.89 -4.27 23.11
C ALA A 50 -8.53 -3.57 23.10
N LEU A 51 -8.18 -2.91 24.21
CA LEU A 51 -6.92 -2.17 24.24
C LEU A 51 -5.79 -3.13 23.87
N PRO A 52 -4.71 -2.69 23.21
CA PRO A 52 -3.63 -3.57 22.80
C PRO A 52 -3.11 -4.48 23.93
N VAL A 53 -3.13 -3.98 25.18
CA VAL A 53 -2.81 -4.75 26.38
C VAL A 53 -3.80 -5.89 26.68
N ASP A 54 -5.08 -5.66 26.49
CA ASP A 54 -6.13 -6.66 26.73
C ASP A 54 -6.08 -7.77 25.67
N MET A 55 -5.76 -7.40 24.42
CA MET A 55 -5.54 -8.36 23.34
C MET A 55 -4.42 -9.34 23.71
N ILE A 56 -3.28 -8.86 24.20
CA ILE A 56 -2.15 -9.73 24.62
C ILE A 56 -2.62 -10.75 25.66
N GLN A 57 -3.37 -10.30 26.68
CA GLN A 57 -3.90 -11.19 27.71
C GLN A 57 -4.87 -12.24 27.16
N ILE A 58 -5.68 -11.90 26.15
CA ILE A 58 -6.58 -12.84 25.48
C ILE A 58 -5.78 -13.94 24.78
N PHE A 59 -4.75 -13.56 24.02
CA PHE A 59 -3.89 -14.53 23.32
C PHE A 59 -3.15 -15.46 24.29
N GLU A 60 -2.63 -14.92 25.40
CA GLU A 60 -1.99 -15.70 26.47
C GLU A 60 -2.97 -16.66 27.14
N LYS A 61 -4.16 -16.18 27.53
CA LYS A 61 -5.21 -16.99 28.20
C LYS A 61 -5.79 -18.08 27.29
N ALA A 62 -5.89 -17.81 25.99
CA ALA A 62 -6.39 -18.76 25.01
C ALA A 62 -5.40 -19.90 24.71
N GLY A 63 -4.16 -19.81 25.19
CA GLY A 63 -3.13 -20.84 24.96
C GLY A 63 -2.79 -21.01 23.48
N ILE A 64 -2.98 -19.97 22.68
CA ILE A 64 -2.76 -20.02 21.23
C ILE A 64 -1.26 -20.20 21.00
N HIS A 65 -0.90 -21.19 20.18
CA HIS A 65 0.47 -21.39 19.75
C HIS A 65 0.79 -20.52 18.54
N TYR A 66 2.03 -20.05 18.48
CA TYR A 66 2.53 -19.33 17.33
C TYR A 66 2.44 -20.19 16.07
N ASN A 67 1.79 -19.66 15.03
CA ASN A 67 1.71 -20.29 13.73
C ASN A 67 2.34 -19.37 12.69
N LYS A 68 3.55 -19.69 12.27
CA LYS A 68 4.28 -18.95 11.23
C LYS A 68 3.63 -19.00 9.86
N ASP A 69 2.74 -19.96 9.59
CA ASP A 69 2.17 -20.17 8.25
C ASP A 69 1.01 -19.19 7.96
N ILE A 70 0.53 -18.46 8.98
CA ILE A 70 -0.49 -17.41 8.81
C ILE A 70 0.11 -16.06 8.40
N LEU A 71 1.44 -15.93 8.52
CA LEU A 71 2.20 -14.74 8.16
C LEU A 71 2.12 -14.50 6.65
N ASN A 72 2.00 -13.23 6.24
CA ASN A 72 2.08 -12.88 4.83
C ASN A 72 3.49 -13.18 4.27
N PRO A 73 3.66 -14.11 3.32
CA PRO A 73 4.98 -14.48 2.84
C PRO A 73 5.68 -13.29 2.19
N VAL A 74 6.94 -13.06 2.57
CA VAL A 74 7.79 -11.97 2.08
C VAL A 74 7.86 -11.90 0.56
N SER A 75 7.76 -13.04 -0.13
CA SER A 75 7.74 -13.13 -1.58
C SER A 75 6.57 -12.40 -2.26
N LYS A 76 5.51 -12.03 -1.51
CA LYS A 76 4.38 -11.25 -2.04
C LYS A 76 4.64 -9.75 -2.08
N ALA A 77 5.80 -9.25 -1.63
CA ALA A 77 6.09 -7.81 -1.62
C ALA A 77 5.90 -7.16 -3.01
N ASP A 78 6.29 -7.85 -4.07
CA ASP A 78 6.16 -7.38 -5.46
C ASP A 78 4.69 -7.21 -5.91
N ASP A 79 3.76 -7.96 -5.30
CA ASP A 79 2.32 -7.86 -5.58
C ASP A 79 1.74 -6.50 -5.14
N TYR A 80 2.46 -5.75 -4.28
CA TYR A 80 2.04 -4.47 -3.72
C TYR A 80 2.79 -3.26 -4.30
N SER A 81 3.27 -3.36 -5.54
CA SER A 81 4.12 -2.34 -6.19
C SER A 81 3.45 -0.97 -6.45
N GLN A 82 2.13 -0.89 -6.47
CA GLN A 82 1.41 0.38 -6.66
C GLN A 82 1.32 1.16 -5.33
N SER A 83 1.35 2.49 -5.38
CA SER A 83 1.40 3.34 -4.17
C SER A 83 0.31 3.05 -3.13
N GLY A 84 -0.94 2.86 -3.57
CA GLY A 84 -2.03 2.48 -2.67
C GLY A 84 -1.86 1.07 -2.08
N LEU A 85 -1.37 0.12 -2.87
CA LEU A 85 -1.09 -1.24 -2.42
C LEU A 85 0.12 -1.29 -1.47
N ALA A 86 1.13 -0.45 -1.70
CA ALA A 86 2.28 -0.32 -0.80
C ALA A 86 1.87 0.17 0.59
N ALA A 87 0.92 1.11 0.67
CA ALA A 87 0.35 1.55 1.94
C ALA A 87 -0.41 0.42 2.66
N ILE A 88 -1.12 -0.43 1.92
CA ILE A 88 -1.77 -1.63 2.47
C ILE A 88 -0.72 -2.64 2.96
N ASN A 89 0.32 -2.91 2.16
CA ASN A 89 1.40 -3.82 2.53
C ASN A 89 2.12 -3.37 3.82
N LEU A 90 2.30 -2.06 4.00
CA LEU A 90 2.86 -1.50 5.23
C LEU A 90 2.00 -1.84 6.45
N GLY A 91 0.68 -1.77 6.32
CA GLY A 91 -0.25 -2.18 7.38
C GLY A 91 -0.17 -3.67 7.70
N ILE A 92 -0.12 -4.52 6.66
CA ILE A 92 0.07 -5.97 6.79
C ILE A 92 1.37 -6.28 7.53
N TYR A 93 2.47 -5.65 7.13
CA TYR A 93 3.78 -5.78 7.79
C TYR A 93 3.74 -5.37 9.27
N GLY A 94 3.04 -4.29 9.59
CA GLY A 94 2.90 -3.82 10.97
C GLY A 94 2.20 -4.85 11.88
N ILE A 95 1.13 -5.47 11.38
CA ILE A 95 0.38 -6.49 12.13
C ILE A 95 1.21 -7.77 12.26
N ASP A 96 1.82 -8.25 11.17
CA ASP A 96 2.64 -9.46 11.17
C ASP A 96 3.85 -9.33 12.11
N LEU A 97 4.52 -8.18 12.11
CA LEU A 97 5.63 -7.93 13.02
C LEU A 97 5.17 -7.87 14.48
N GLY A 98 3.99 -7.30 14.73
CA GLY A 98 3.34 -7.32 16.05
C GLY A 98 3.03 -8.74 16.52
N TYR A 99 2.51 -9.59 15.64
CA TYR A 99 2.25 -11.00 15.91
C TYR A 99 3.55 -11.77 16.18
N ILE A 100 4.57 -11.61 15.34
CA ILE A 100 5.91 -12.19 15.55
C ILE A 100 6.47 -11.77 16.91
N LYS A 101 6.35 -10.47 17.26
CA LYS A 101 6.83 -9.93 18.52
C LYS A 101 6.09 -10.50 19.72
N LEU A 102 4.77 -10.69 19.61
CA LEU A 102 3.92 -11.28 20.65
C LEU A 102 4.41 -12.68 21.04
N PHE A 103 4.89 -13.45 20.07
CA PHE A 103 5.36 -14.82 20.28
C PHE A 103 6.89 -14.98 20.35
N GLY A 104 7.65 -13.89 20.17
CA GLY A 104 9.10 -13.87 20.40
C GLY A 104 9.97 -14.50 19.29
N ASP A 105 9.48 -14.64 18.06
CA ASP A 105 10.26 -15.21 16.95
C ASP A 105 11.17 -14.15 16.27
N ALA A 106 12.35 -13.93 16.85
CA ALA A 106 13.31 -12.95 16.32
C ALA A 106 13.78 -13.28 14.89
N GLN A 107 13.81 -14.56 14.47
CA GLN A 107 14.27 -14.91 13.13
C GLN A 107 13.23 -14.55 12.07
N ALA A 108 11.94 -14.77 12.34
CA ALA A 108 10.87 -14.29 11.47
C ALA A 108 10.87 -12.76 11.37
N ALA A 109 11.12 -12.06 12.48
CA ALA A 109 11.21 -10.58 12.48
C ALA A 109 12.33 -10.08 11.56
N ILE A 110 13.51 -10.70 11.60
CA ILE A 110 14.64 -10.37 10.72
C ILE A 110 14.29 -10.62 9.25
N LYS A 111 13.59 -11.72 8.94
CA LYS A 111 13.15 -12.02 7.58
C LYS A 111 12.20 -10.96 7.04
N TYR A 112 11.26 -10.49 7.85
CA TYR A 112 10.39 -9.38 7.50
C TYR A 112 11.15 -8.06 7.35
N PHE A 113 12.14 -7.78 8.20
CA PHE A 113 12.90 -6.53 8.09
C PHE A 113 13.77 -6.45 6.82
N ASN A 114 14.27 -7.59 6.35
CA ASN A 114 15.15 -7.67 5.17
C ASN A 114 14.39 -7.85 3.84
N ALA A 115 13.06 -7.83 3.90
CA ALA A 115 12.17 -8.00 2.76
C ALA A 115 12.13 -6.78 1.84
#